data_AF-A0A4V1IS26-F1
#
_entry.id   AF-A0A4V1IS26-F1
#
_cell.length_a   1.000
_cell.length_b   1.000
_cell.length_c   1.000
_cell.angle_alpha   90.00
_cell.angle_beta   90.00
_cell.angle_gamma   90.00
#
_symmetry.space_group_name_H-M   'P 1'
#
loop_
_entity.id
_entity.type
_entity.pdbx_description
1 polymer ?
#
loop_
_entity_poly.entity_id
_entity_poly.type
_entity_poly.pdbx_seq_one_letter_code
_entity_poly.pdbx_strand_id
1 'polypeptide(L)'
;MASESDPFSRCNEAVHISVGWEPPNISVQSHEFNVVGDRFQDENFVIDAIPLLPDPEVAELGTPRDHLAPKKSVLERMFPCEDGEEADVSERAATSDGSDDYGNLARAEIGRGPETPGKFDPVAAKKLGVTPGPDFECPSPAYIPSILASESFTPHFSSAGGNAVCIVHVFGPGTLEDPRYARWCPSSEKRLSSRHTPKSVNFAATGVVLHQLHELDSEIFPLPFYVDEPELDLALAQPLLTFVLEPTRVIDASQCPSSFDPKKVQPDEAIRSVVEGIKSRIATAAVNRPSIPPEDDVVVVPLGTGSAIPGKYRNVSSTHVTLPYGNLLFDAGEATLGQLSRHYGPAGTQTILASLKLIFVSHLHADHHLDVNWILKAWMNVRATGQLIYIVGPARYLLWLKDYSGCEDFGFEHVRFVDCTEILWDRGSEAAVNESVESLKQWLDLASITAVEVLHCDWAYAFVVETNSKKKIVFSGDCRPSKELEIAGSGATILIHEATLDDDMHPAAVEKRHCTTSEAIQVSKGMEAKILLLTHFSQRYPKAPTLPTMSEAMPIGIAFDLMRLKVSEAWRLPMIAEGLQAMFQGDGVEADDLGD
;
A
#
# COMPACT_ATOMS: atom_id res chain seq x y z
N MET A 1 -10.20 -7.64 60.56
CA MET A 1 -8.82 -7.62 60.06
C MET A 1 -8.84 -8.39 58.75
N ALA A 2 -9.15 -7.69 57.68
CA ALA A 2 -9.16 -8.21 56.31
C ALA A 2 -7.91 -7.65 55.63
N SER A 3 -7.13 -8.52 55.01
CA SER A 3 -5.94 -8.19 54.23
C SER A 3 -6.37 -7.53 52.92
N GLU A 4 -5.90 -6.32 52.69
CA GLU A 4 -6.09 -5.54 51.47
C GLU A 4 -5.53 -6.28 50.26
N SER A 5 -6.41 -6.53 49.28
CA SER A 5 -6.07 -6.91 47.92
C SER A 5 -5.55 -5.67 47.19
N ASP A 6 -4.33 -5.74 46.68
CA ASP A 6 -3.70 -4.70 45.84
C ASP A 6 -4.52 -4.51 44.53
N PRO A 7 -5.08 -3.31 44.28
CA PRO A 7 -5.91 -3.04 43.10
C PRO A 7 -5.12 -2.59 41.85
N PHE A 8 -3.77 -2.66 41.85
CA PHE A 8 -2.95 -2.21 40.72
C PHE A 8 -2.02 -3.30 40.16
N SER A 9 -2.58 -4.36 39.55
CA SER A 9 -1.77 -5.28 38.73
C SER A 9 -1.60 -4.70 37.32
N ARG A 10 -0.41 -4.16 37.02
CA ARG A 10 0.00 -3.75 35.67
C ARG A 10 0.23 -4.98 34.79
N CYS A 11 -0.14 -4.89 33.53
CA CYS A 11 0.03 -5.95 32.53
C CYS A 11 0.94 -5.45 31.42
N ASN A 12 2.00 -6.20 31.12
CA ASN A 12 2.98 -5.88 30.09
C ASN A 12 2.70 -6.87 28.95
N GLU A 13 2.11 -6.39 27.83
CA GLU A 13 1.38 -7.23 26.87
C GLU A 13 1.74 -6.90 25.40
N ALA A 14 1.71 -7.91 24.54
CA ALA A 14 1.84 -7.80 23.09
C ALA A 14 0.68 -8.53 22.38
N VAL A 15 0.11 -7.94 21.32
CA VAL A 15 -1.10 -8.45 20.65
C VAL A 15 -0.75 -9.33 19.45
N HIS A 16 -1.31 -10.53 19.37
CA HIS A 16 -1.30 -11.40 18.19
C HIS A 16 -2.73 -11.61 17.71
N ILE A 17 -3.02 -11.49 16.41
CA ILE A 17 -4.37 -11.70 15.86
C ILE A 17 -4.40 -13.07 15.16
N SER A 18 -5.25 -13.98 15.63
CA SER A 18 -5.56 -15.24 14.93
C SER A 18 -6.86 -15.08 14.15
N VAL A 19 -6.86 -15.58 12.91
CA VAL A 19 -8.06 -15.64 12.05
C VAL A 19 -8.39 -17.12 11.85
N GLY A 20 -9.50 -17.56 12.45
CA GLY A 20 -10.03 -18.91 12.30
C GLY A 20 -11.08 -18.96 11.19
N TRP A 21 -10.98 -19.95 10.31
CA TRP A 21 -11.95 -20.19 9.23
C TRP A 21 -12.79 -21.42 9.55
N GLU A 22 -14.01 -21.23 10.06
CA GLU A 22 -15.02 -22.29 10.15
C GLU A 22 -16.28 -21.85 9.38
N PRO A 23 -16.54 -22.35 8.16
CA PRO A 23 -17.73 -21.96 7.41
C PRO A 23 -19.01 -22.19 8.25
N PRO A 24 -19.93 -21.20 8.40
CA PRO A 24 -20.02 -19.93 7.68
C PRO A 24 -19.35 -18.72 8.35
N ASN A 25 -18.68 -18.89 9.49
CA ASN A 25 -18.21 -17.79 10.36
C ASN A 25 -16.69 -17.63 10.33
N ILE A 26 -16.23 -16.43 10.01
CA ILE A 26 -14.84 -16.01 10.31
C ILE A 26 -14.83 -15.54 11.75
N SER A 27 -14.01 -16.15 12.60
CA SER A 27 -13.75 -15.63 13.95
C SER A 27 -12.36 -15.00 13.99
N VAL A 28 -12.30 -13.75 14.41
CA VAL A 28 -11.04 -13.03 14.65
C VAL A 28 -10.87 -12.92 16.16
N GLN A 29 -9.77 -13.48 16.67
CA GLN A 29 -9.42 -13.38 18.09
C GLN A 29 -8.06 -12.74 18.24
N SER A 30 -7.95 -11.76 19.15
CA SER A 30 -6.64 -11.29 19.61
C SER A 30 -6.18 -12.18 20.78
N HIS A 31 -5.05 -12.87 20.59
CA HIS A 31 -4.29 -13.52 21.65
C HIS A 31 -3.20 -12.57 22.15
N GLU A 32 -3.28 -12.19 23.41
CA GLU A 32 -2.28 -11.35 24.06
C GLU A 32 -1.25 -12.24 24.75
N PHE A 33 0.03 -12.00 24.48
CA PHE A 33 1.16 -12.68 25.12
C PHE A 33 1.78 -11.76 26.18
N ASN A 34 2.05 -12.29 27.37
CA ASN A 34 2.73 -11.60 28.46
C ASN A 34 4.23 -11.41 28.15
N VAL A 35 4.79 -10.31 28.66
CA VAL A 35 6.22 -9.97 28.50
C VAL A 35 7.17 -10.96 29.20
N VAL A 36 6.65 -11.88 30.02
CA VAL A 36 7.45 -12.93 30.69
C VAL A 36 7.17 -14.28 30.05
N GLY A 37 7.66 -14.47 28.82
CA GLY A 37 7.79 -15.77 28.17
C GLY A 37 6.51 -16.61 28.15
N ASP A 38 5.60 -16.29 27.23
CA ASP A 38 4.41 -17.10 27.03
C ASP A 38 4.63 -18.17 25.95
N ARG A 39 3.97 -19.31 26.17
CA ARG A 39 3.96 -20.45 25.26
C ARG A 39 2.57 -20.59 24.65
N PHE A 40 2.49 -20.52 23.33
CA PHE A 40 1.35 -21.00 22.58
C PHE A 40 1.56 -22.48 22.23
N GLN A 41 0.54 -23.31 22.39
CA GLN A 41 0.59 -24.70 21.99
C GLN A 41 -0.70 -25.11 21.29
N ASP A 42 -0.53 -25.65 20.09
CA ASP A 42 -1.54 -26.33 19.30
C ASP A 42 -1.27 -27.85 19.29
N GLU A 43 -2.16 -28.65 18.69
CA GLU A 43 -1.94 -30.07 18.43
C GLU A 43 -0.70 -30.34 17.56
N ASN A 44 -0.33 -29.39 16.70
CA ASN A 44 0.71 -29.60 15.68
C ASN A 44 2.02 -28.84 15.93
N PHE A 45 2.00 -27.79 16.75
CA PHE A 45 3.18 -26.96 16.99
C PHE A 45 3.11 -26.24 18.34
N VAL A 46 4.27 -25.78 18.79
CA VAL A 46 4.47 -24.96 20.00
C VAL A 46 5.22 -23.72 19.56
N ILE A 47 4.81 -22.55 20.04
CA ILE A 47 5.53 -21.28 19.87
C ILE A 47 5.90 -20.76 21.25
N ASP A 48 7.19 -20.68 21.55
CA ASP A 48 7.67 -19.91 22.71
C ASP A 48 7.93 -18.45 22.22
N ALA A 49 7.17 -17.48 22.74
CA ALA A 49 7.36 -16.07 22.39
C ALA A 49 8.33 -15.39 23.36
N ILE A 50 9.37 -14.74 22.83
CA ILE A 50 10.40 -14.03 23.59
C ILE A 50 10.33 -12.55 23.22
N PRO A 51 9.88 -11.67 24.11
CA PRO A 51 9.86 -10.23 23.86
C PRO A 51 11.27 -9.65 23.95
N LEU A 52 11.56 -8.70 23.07
CA LEU A 52 12.79 -7.94 23.01
C LEU A 52 12.46 -6.46 23.23
N LEU A 53 13.18 -5.82 24.15
CA LEU A 53 13.03 -4.40 24.45
C LEU A 53 14.26 -3.62 23.94
N PRO A 54 14.13 -2.35 23.52
CA PRO A 54 15.29 -1.50 23.22
C PRO A 54 16.15 -1.25 24.46
N ASP A 55 15.50 -1.16 25.62
CA ASP A 55 16.14 -1.05 26.93
C ASP A 55 15.64 -2.18 27.84
N PRO A 56 16.49 -3.18 28.14
CA PRO A 56 16.10 -4.32 28.99
C PRO A 56 15.79 -3.91 30.44
N GLU A 57 16.16 -2.70 30.89
CA GLU A 57 15.84 -2.20 32.24
C GLU A 57 14.41 -1.61 32.33
N VAL A 58 13.72 -1.40 31.20
CA VAL A 58 12.39 -0.74 31.13
C VAL A 58 11.23 -1.75 31.15
N ALA A 59 11.50 -3.03 31.37
CA ALA A 59 10.54 -4.14 31.29
C ALA A 59 9.34 -4.09 32.26
N GLU A 60 9.24 -3.11 33.15
CA GLU A 60 8.17 -2.94 34.14
C GLU A 60 7.03 -1.99 33.71
N LEU A 61 7.11 -1.36 32.53
CA LEU A 61 6.05 -0.49 32.00
C LEU A 61 5.11 -1.30 31.11
N GLY A 62 3.85 -1.41 31.50
CA GLY A 62 2.81 -2.02 30.67
C GLY A 62 1.47 -1.34 30.88
N THR A 63 0.60 -1.49 29.89
CA THR A 63 -0.70 -0.83 29.80
C THR A 63 -1.64 -1.34 30.90
N PRO A 64 -2.27 -0.46 31.71
CA PRO A 64 -3.17 -0.92 32.77
C PRO A 64 -4.41 -1.65 32.22
N ARG A 65 -4.85 -2.72 32.89
CA ARG A 65 -5.95 -3.61 32.46
C ARG A 65 -7.28 -2.90 32.18
N ASP A 66 -7.57 -1.82 32.89
CA ASP A 66 -8.83 -1.07 32.73
C ASP A 66 -8.94 -0.39 31.35
N HIS A 67 -7.83 -0.26 30.61
CA HIS A 67 -7.78 0.30 29.27
C HIS A 67 -8.02 -0.73 28.15
N LEU A 68 -7.97 -2.03 28.44
CA LEU A 68 -8.06 -3.11 27.44
C LEU A 68 -9.50 -3.51 27.13
N ALA A 69 -10.38 -3.53 28.13
CA ALA A 69 -11.77 -3.96 27.95
C ALA A 69 -12.56 -3.13 26.92
N PRO A 70 -12.43 -1.77 26.88
CA PRO A 70 -13.05 -0.97 25.81
C PRO A 70 -12.47 -1.27 24.42
N LYS A 71 -11.16 -1.51 24.31
CA LYS A 71 -10.48 -1.82 23.03
C LYS A 71 -10.93 -3.18 22.49
N LYS A 72 -11.06 -4.19 23.36
CA LYS A 72 -11.61 -5.50 23.01
C LYS A 72 -13.07 -5.44 22.56
N SER A 73 -13.90 -4.63 23.23
CA SER A 73 -15.29 -4.41 22.83
C SER A 73 -15.43 -3.73 21.45
N VAL A 74 -14.47 -2.90 21.04
CA VAL A 74 -14.43 -2.36 19.67
C VAL A 74 -14.11 -3.48 18.67
N LEU A 75 -13.11 -4.32 18.93
CA LEU A 75 -12.76 -5.46 18.06
C LEU A 75 -13.93 -6.44 17.90
N GLU A 76 -14.62 -6.77 18.98
CA GLU A 76 -15.80 -7.66 18.95
C GLU A 76 -16.95 -7.07 18.10
N ARG A 77 -17.09 -5.73 18.06
CA ARG A 77 -18.06 -5.06 17.18
C ARG A 77 -17.63 -5.01 15.71
N MET A 78 -16.32 -5.00 15.45
CA MET A 78 -15.80 -5.08 14.08
C MET A 78 -15.98 -6.47 13.46
N PHE A 79 -15.99 -7.52 14.29
CA PHE A 79 -16.13 -8.92 13.86
C PHE A 79 -17.24 -9.65 14.64
N PRO A 80 -18.52 -9.30 14.43
CA PRO A 80 -19.64 -9.90 15.15
C PRO A 80 -19.82 -11.40 14.80
N CYS A 81 -20.29 -12.20 15.77
CA CYS A 81 -20.48 -13.64 15.59
C CYS A 81 -21.72 -14.04 14.75
N GLU A 82 -22.65 -13.13 14.51
CA GLU A 82 -23.84 -13.33 13.68
C GLU A 82 -23.97 -12.17 12.68
N ASP A 83 -24.50 -12.46 11.48
CA ASP A 83 -24.86 -11.44 10.50
C ASP A 83 -25.98 -10.55 11.07
N GLY A 84 -25.61 -9.44 11.71
CA GLY A 84 -26.55 -8.38 12.12
C GLY A 84 -26.92 -7.47 10.94
N GLU A 85 -27.99 -6.66 11.10
CA GLU A 85 -28.18 -5.46 10.25
C GLU A 85 -26.86 -4.67 10.23
N GLU A 86 -26.44 -4.13 9.07
CA GLU A 86 -25.22 -3.34 8.89
C GLU A 86 -25.00 -2.47 10.14
N ALA A 87 -24.05 -2.89 10.99
CA ALA A 87 -23.81 -2.17 12.22
C ALA A 87 -23.39 -0.76 11.83
N ASP A 88 -24.14 0.24 12.28
CA ASP A 88 -23.78 1.64 12.09
C ASP A 88 -22.45 1.89 12.81
N VAL A 89 -21.33 1.71 12.10
CA VAL A 89 -19.97 1.91 12.61
C VAL A 89 -19.69 3.40 12.87
N SER A 90 -20.69 4.27 12.71
CA SER A 90 -20.60 5.70 12.98
C SER A 90 -20.48 6.04 14.47
N GLU A 91 -20.78 5.09 15.37
CA GLU A 91 -20.66 5.28 16.82
C GLU A 91 -19.23 5.56 17.27
N ARG A 92 -19.00 6.76 17.81
CA ARG A 92 -17.76 7.13 18.51
C ARG A 92 -17.59 6.27 19.76
N ALA A 93 -16.79 5.22 19.66
CA ALA A 93 -16.10 4.71 20.83
C ALA A 93 -14.95 5.66 21.15
N ALA A 94 -14.98 6.33 22.30
CA ALA A 94 -13.83 7.12 22.76
C ALA A 94 -12.69 6.14 23.07
N THR A 95 -11.70 6.06 22.17
CA THR A 95 -10.40 5.41 22.38
C THR A 95 -9.48 6.25 23.26
N SER A 96 -9.92 7.43 23.71
CA SER A 96 -9.11 8.43 24.42
C SER A 96 -8.68 7.96 25.81
N ASP A 97 -7.71 7.06 25.89
CA ASP A 97 -6.73 7.10 26.96
C ASP A 97 -5.60 8.03 26.52
N GLY A 98 -5.55 9.23 27.08
CA GLY A 98 -4.37 10.11 26.96
C GLY A 98 -3.16 9.57 27.73
N SER A 99 -2.94 8.25 27.70
CA SER A 99 -1.76 7.59 28.27
C SER A 99 -0.73 7.41 27.16
N ASP A 100 0.29 8.26 27.17
CA ASP A 100 1.44 8.25 26.26
C ASP A 100 2.39 7.03 26.47
N ASP A 101 1.92 5.92 27.04
CA ASP A 101 2.75 4.80 27.48
C ASP A 101 2.71 3.64 26.47
N TYR A 102 3.14 3.92 25.23
CA TYR A 102 3.35 2.90 24.20
C TYR A 102 4.78 2.35 24.32
N GLY A 103 4.91 1.12 24.80
CA GLY A 103 6.18 0.41 24.85
C GLY A 103 6.66 0.00 23.46
N ASN A 104 7.89 0.39 23.09
CA ASN A 104 8.56 -0.14 21.90
C ASN A 104 8.95 -1.61 22.15
N LEU A 105 8.27 -2.54 21.49
CA LEU A 105 8.48 -3.99 21.66
C LEU A 105 8.80 -4.64 20.31
N ALA A 106 9.82 -5.48 20.28
CA ALA A 106 10.08 -6.40 19.18
C ALA A 106 9.86 -7.84 19.65
N ARG A 107 9.56 -8.76 18.75
CA ARG A 107 9.25 -10.15 19.08
C ARG A 107 10.25 -11.11 18.45
N ALA A 108 10.57 -12.16 19.20
CA ALA A 108 11.19 -13.36 18.67
C ALA A 108 10.30 -14.57 19.00
N GLU A 109 10.27 -15.55 18.13
CA GLU A 109 9.44 -16.75 18.25
C GLU A 109 10.31 -18.00 18.14
N ILE A 110 10.09 -19.00 18.97
CA ILE A 110 10.70 -20.32 18.83
C ILE A 110 9.62 -21.34 18.53
N GLY A 111 9.58 -21.84 17.29
CA GLY A 111 8.74 -22.98 16.95
C GLY A 111 9.30 -24.28 17.54
N ARG A 112 8.45 -25.15 18.09
CA ARG A 112 8.78 -26.55 18.47
C ARG A 112 7.64 -27.49 18.07
N GLY A 113 7.92 -28.79 17.96
CA GLY A 113 6.87 -29.80 17.87
C GLY A 113 6.12 -29.95 19.20
N PRO A 114 4.90 -30.52 19.21
CA PRO A 114 4.04 -30.64 20.39
C PRO A 114 4.65 -31.56 21.46
N GLU A 115 4.43 -31.23 22.75
CA GLU A 115 4.88 -32.07 23.88
C GLU A 115 3.99 -33.32 24.09
N THR A 116 2.78 -33.35 23.51
CA THR A 116 1.84 -34.47 23.57
C THR A 116 1.48 -35.00 22.17
N PRO A 117 1.37 -36.33 21.97
CA PRO A 117 1.40 -36.92 20.63
C PRO A 117 0.01 -36.90 19.97
N GLY A 118 -0.20 -35.93 19.08
CA GLY A 118 -1.19 -36.00 18.00
C GLY A 118 -0.45 -36.05 16.66
N LYS A 119 -0.28 -37.26 16.09
CA LYS A 119 0.37 -37.55 14.78
C LYS A 119 1.74 -36.89 14.49
N PHE A 120 2.52 -36.61 15.53
CA PHE A 120 3.98 -36.45 15.46
C PHE A 120 4.63 -37.76 15.95
N ASP A 121 5.64 -38.30 15.24
CA ASP A 121 6.43 -39.47 15.72
C ASP A 121 7.55 -38.98 16.65
N PRO A 122 7.35 -39.02 17.98
CA PRO A 122 8.28 -38.43 18.94
C PRO A 122 9.56 -39.28 19.04
N VAL A 123 9.54 -40.53 18.57
CA VAL A 123 10.67 -41.46 18.58
C VAL A 123 11.60 -41.18 17.40
N ALA A 124 11.05 -40.81 16.24
CA ALA A 124 11.82 -40.35 15.09
C ALA A 124 12.49 -38.99 15.36
N ALA A 125 11.75 -38.01 15.87
CA ALA A 125 12.29 -36.68 16.19
C ALA A 125 13.39 -36.72 17.26
N LYS A 126 13.21 -37.56 18.30
CA LYS A 126 14.22 -37.75 19.37
C LYS A 126 15.45 -38.53 18.91
N LYS A 127 15.34 -39.42 17.92
CA LYS A 127 16.48 -40.09 17.27
C LYS A 127 17.31 -39.15 16.38
N LEU A 128 16.71 -38.05 15.90
CA LEU A 128 17.29 -37.13 14.94
C LEU A 128 17.78 -35.80 15.57
N GLY A 129 17.54 -35.57 16.87
CA GLY A 129 18.05 -34.42 17.61
C GLY A 129 17.47 -33.07 17.18
N VAL A 130 16.23 -33.03 16.68
CA VAL A 130 15.59 -31.80 16.15
C VAL A 130 15.02 -30.94 17.27
N THR A 131 15.45 -29.69 17.35
CA THR A 131 14.66 -28.59 17.94
C THR A 131 14.56 -27.52 16.85
N PRO A 132 13.37 -27.04 16.44
CA PRO A 132 13.31 -25.91 15.52
C PRO A 132 13.92 -24.66 16.18
N GLY A 133 14.46 -23.75 15.37
CA GLY A 133 15.21 -22.60 15.85
C GLY A 133 14.35 -21.35 16.04
N PRO A 134 14.91 -20.30 16.67
CA PRO A 134 14.24 -19.01 16.81
C PRO A 134 14.13 -18.30 15.46
N ASP A 135 12.97 -17.71 15.20
CA ASP A 135 12.83 -16.53 14.36
C ASP A 135 12.99 -15.30 15.26
N PHE A 136 13.80 -14.32 14.86
CA PHE A 136 13.89 -13.09 15.65
C PHE A 136 13.90 -11.85 14.78
N GLU A 137 13.07 -10.90 15.19
CA GLU A 137 12.99 -9.58 14.60
C GLU A 137 13.88 -8.61 15.39
N CYS A 138 14.77 -7.91 14.69
CA CYS A 138 15.56 -6.84 15.29
C CYS A 138 15.37 -5.56 14.47
N PRO A 139 14.35 -4.76 14.82
CA PRO A 139 13.93 -3.59 14.03
C PRO A 139 15.00 -2.50 13.94
N SER A 140 15.90 -2.43 14.91
CA SER A 140 17.01 -1.47 14.91
C SER A 140 18.15 -1.93 15.83
N PRO A 141 19.35 -1.32 15.72
CA PRO A 141 20.46 -1.58 16.62
C PRO A 141 20.16 -1.38 18.12
N ALA A 142 19.08 -0.68 18.46
CA ALA A 142 18.66 -0.47 19.84
C ALA A 142 18.25 -1.77 20.53
N TYR A 143 17.74 -2.77 19.79
CA TYR A 143 17.29 -4.05 20.35
C TYR A 143 18.41 -5.08 20.55
N ILE A 144 19.61 -4.80 20.01
CA ILE A 144 20.76 -5.72 20.10
C ILE A 144 21.11 -6.08 21.56
N PRO A 145 21.18 -5.15 22.53
CA PRO A 145 21.48 -5.50 23.92
C PRO A 145 20.55 -6.58 24.49
N SER A 146 19.24 -6.51 24.22
CA SER A 146 18.26 -7.52 24.68
C SER A 146 18.45 -8.87 24.01
N ILE A 147 18.83 -8.89 22.72
CA ILE A 147 19.19 -10.14 22.03
C ILE A 147 20.42 -10.77 22.69
N LEU A 148 21.46 -9.98 22.95
CA LEU A 148 22.71 -10.46 23.56
C LEU A 148 22.52 -10.94 25.00
N ALA A 149 21.59 -10.32 25.74
CA ALA A 149 21.30 -10.64 27.14
C ALA A 149 20.33 -11.84 27.31
N SER A 150 19.61 -12.22 26.25
CA SER A 150 18.62 -13.29 26.31
C SER A 150 19.27 -14.67 26.47
N GLU A 151 19.14 -15.25 27.66
CA GLU A 151 19.58 -16.62 27.94
C GLU A 151 18.87 -17.64 27.03
N SER A 152 17.65 -17.35 26.60
CA SER A 152 16.85 -18.20 25.71
C SER A 152 17.49 -18.42 24.34
N PHE A 153 18.29 -17.47 23.83
CA PHE A 153 18.98 -17.64 22.55
C PHE A 153 20.31 -18.37 22.67
N THR A 154 20.95 -18.33 23.84
CA THR A 154 22.30 -18.89 24.05
C THR A 154 22.46 -20.35 23.57
N PRO A 155 21.48 -21.27 23.79
CA PRO A 155 21.57 -22.65 23.29
C PRO A 155 21.54 -22.80 21.76
N HIS A 156 21.05 -21.79 21.03
CA HIS A 156 20.85 -21.83 19.59
C HIS A 156 22.03 -21.26 18.79
N PHE A 157 22.86 -20.39 19.39
CA PHE A 157 23.95 -19.67 18.71
C PHE A 157 25.37 -20.04 19.20
N SER A 158 25.52 -21.18 19.90
CA SER A 158 26.82 -21.58 20.46
C SER A 158 27.86 -21.93 19.37
N SER A 159 29.12 -21.58 19.61
CA SER A 159 30.26 -21.84 18.71
C SER A 159 30.56 -23.33 18.47
N ALA A 160 29.85 -24.23 19.13
CA ALA A 160 29.96 -25.69 18.99
C ALA A 160 28.87 -26.29 18.07
N GLY A 161 28.07 -25.46 17.40
CA GLY A 161 26.91 -25.87 16.62
C GLY A 161 25.68 -25.93 17.52
N GLY A 162 24.89 -24.85 17.51
CA GLY A 162 23.65 -24.76 18.30
C GLY A 162 22.59 -25.76 17.86
N ASN A 163 21.55 -25.91 18.69
CA ASN A 163 20.50 -26.92 18.47
C ASN A 163 19.45 -26.53 17.40
N ALA A 164 19.59 -25.36 16.78
CA ALA A 164 18.65 -24.85 15.78
C ALA A 164 18.88 -25.46 14.40
N VAL A 165 17.79 -25.90 13.74
CA VAL A 165 17.83 -26.40 12.35
C VAL A 165 17.88 -25.26 11.33
N CYS A 166 17.19 -24.16 11.61
CA CYS A 166 17.15 -22.95 10.80
C CYS A 166 16.97 -21.76 11.76
N ILE A 167 17.51 -20.61 11.39
CA ILE A 167 17.32 -19.34 12.10
C ILE A 167 16.99 -18.30 11.04
N VAL A 168 15.84 -17.66 11.15
CA VAL A 168 15.42 -16.57 10.25
C VAL A 168 15.61 -15.25 10.98
N HIS A 169 16.47 -14.42 10.41
CA HIS A 169 16.80 -13.11 10.96
C HIS A 169 16.04 -12.03 10.19
N VAL A 170 15.14 -11.28 10.83
CA VAL A 170 14.42 -10.17 10.17
C VAL A 170 14.98 -8.85 10.68
N PHE A 171 15.79 -8.19 9.85
CA PHE A 171 16.51 -6.97 10.23
C PHE A 171 15.91 -5.71 9.67
N GLY A 172 15.71 -4.73 10.55
CA GLY A 172 15.58 -3.34 10.17
C GLY A 172 16.93 -2.68 9.85
N PRO A 173 16.91 -1.42 9.37
CA PRO A 173 18.10 -0.73 8.89
C PRO A 173 19.22 -0.59 9.94
N GLY A 174 20.47 -0.87 9.56
CA GLY A 174 21.66 -0.67 10.39
C GLY A 174 21.94 -1.78 11.40
N THR A 175 21.00 -2.71 11.61
CA THR A 175 21.17 -3.82 12.57
C THR A 175 22.25 -4.80 12.14
N LEU A 176 22.25 -5.17 10.86
CA LEU A 176 23.17 -6.19 10.34
C LEU A 176 24.63 -5.71 10.36
N GLU A 177 24.84 -4.42 10.13
CA GLU A 177 26.15 -3.77 10.10
C GLU A 177 26.69 -3.46 11.50
N ASP A 178 25.88 -3.59 12.56
CA ASP A 178 26.29 -3.27 13.92
C ASP A 178 27.39 -4.25 14.40
N PRO A 179 28.56 -3.75 14.84
CA PRO A 179 29.67 -4.60 15.27
C PRO A 179 29.35 -5.51 16.46
N ARG A 180 28.39 -5.13 17.32
CA ARG A 180 27.96 -5.94 18.46
C ARG A 180 27.25 -7.20 17.98
N TYR A 181 26.35 -7.04 17.02
CA TYR A 181 25.63 -8.15 16.40
C TYR A 181 26.58 -9.04 15.56
N ALA A 182 27.44 -8.44 14.73
CA ALA A 182 28.40 -9.17 13.90
C ALA A 182 29.36 -10.05 14.72
N ARG A 183 29.72 -9.63 15.95
CA ARG A 183 30.53 -10.45 16.87
C ARG A 183 29.76 -11.61 17.49
N TRP A 184 28.44 -11.45 17.68
CA TRP A 184 27.59 -12.45 18.32
C TRP A 184 27.18 -13.58 17.38
N CYS A 185 26.92 -13.29 16.09
CA CYS A 185 26.60 -14.29 15.07
C CYS A 185 27.65 -14.30 13.93
N PRO A 186 28.78 -15.02 14.08
CA PRO A 186 29.93 -14.89 13.18
C PRO A 186 29.86 -15.60 11.80
N SER A 187 29.01 -16.60 11.51
CA SER A 187 28.85 -17.13 10.12
C SER A 187 27.76 -18.21 9.88
N SER A 188 27.32 -18.29 8.61
CA SER A 188 26.51 -19.29 7.84
C SER A 188 24.98 -19.34 7.96
N GLU A 189 24.35 -18.39 8.64
CA GLU A 189 22.89 -18.34 8.78
C GLU A 189 22.19 -17.52 7.69
N LYS A 190 20.92 -17.85 7.41
CA LYS A 190 20.08 -17.18 6.40
C LYS A 190 19.51 -15.88 6.97
N ARG A 191 19.55 -14.79 6.21
CA ARG A 191 19.22 -13.44 6.70
C ARG A 191 18.17 -12.77 5.81
N LEU A 192 17.12 -12.22 6.42
CA LEU A 192 16.19 -11.28 5.81
C LEU A 192 16.58 -9.86 6.23
N SER A 193 16.88 -9.02 5.26
CA SER A 193 17.08 -7.60 5.49
C SER A 193 16.48 -6.83 4.34
N SER A 194 15.51 -5.98 4.63
CA SER A 194 14.85 -5.12 3.63
C SER A 194 15.84 -4.21 2.88
N ARG A 195 17.02 -3.97 3.46
CA ARG A 195 18.09 -3.17 2.85
C ARG A 195 18.90 -3.97 1.83
N HIS A 196 19.32 -5.17 2.22
CA HIS A 196 20.35 -5.92 1.48
C HIS A 196 19.80 -6.97 0.54
N THR A 197 18.50 -7.29 0.63
CA THR A 197 17.82 -8.16 -0.33
C THR A 197 17.65 -7.46 -1.68
N PRO A 198 17.76 -8.20 -2.81
CA PRO A 198 17.40 -7.68 -4.12
C PRO A 198 15.99 -7.07 -4.10
N LYS A 199 15.82 -5.97 -4.84
CA LYS A 199 14.55 -5.28 -5.06
C LYS A 199 14.00 -5.63 -6.43
N SER A 200 13.97 -6.93 -6.73
CA SER A 200 13.51 -7.44 -8.02
C SER A 200 12.02 -7.17 -8.24
N VAL A 201 11.57 -7.36 -9.48
CA VAL A 201 10.15 -7.40 -9.80
C VAL A 201 9.62 -8.76 -9.36
N ASN A 202 8.87 -8.80 -8.26
CA ASN A 202 8.45 -10.05 -7.61
C ASN A 202 7.43 -10.85 -8.43
N PHE A 203 6.68 -10.20 -9.32
CA PHE A 203 5.70 -10.84 -10.20
C PHE A 203 6.17 -10.73 -11.65
N ALA A 204 6.72 -11.82 -12.19
CA ALA A 204 7.27 -11.86 -13.55
C ALA A 204 6.22 -11.45 -14.60
N ALA A 205 4.98 -11.91 -14.45
CA ALA A 205 3.87 -11.55 -15.34
C ALA A 205 3.62 -10.03 -15.38
N THR A 206 3.67 -9.34 -14.24
CA THR A 206 3.57 -7.87 -14.17
C THR A 206 4.76 -7.21 -14.84
N GLY A 207 5.97 -7.75 -14.64
CA GLY A 207 7.18 -7.28 -15.33
C GLY A 207 7.08 -7.39 -16.86
N VAL A 208 6.56 -8.50 -17.37
CA VAL A 208 6.31 -8.72 -18.80
C VAL A 208 5.33 -7.68 -19.35
N VAL A 209 4.20 -7.48 -18.67
CA VAL A 209 3.19 -6.48 -19.08
C VAL A 209 3.79 -5.08 -19.11
N LEU A 210 4.48 -4.67 -18.05
CA LEU A 210 5.13 -3.35 -17.98
C LEU A 210 6.18 -3.16 -19.07
N HIS A 211 6.93 -4.22 -19.42
CA HIS A 211 7.89 -4.18 -20.52
C HIS A 211 7.21 -4.06 -21.88
N GLN A 212 6.11 -4.79 -22.12
CA GLN A 212 5.35 -4.67 -23.36
C GLN A 212 4.72 -3.26 -23.50
N LEU A 213 4.22 -2.69 -22.40
CA LEU A 213 3.74 -1.31 -22.35
C LEU A 213 4.87 -0.31 -22.65
N HIS A 214 6.06 -0.52 -22.09
CA HIS A 214 7.25 0.28 -22.40
C HIS A 214 7.62 0.22 -23.88
N GLU A 215 7.54 -0.98 -24.47
CA GLU A 215 7.73 -1.14 -25.91
C GLU A 215 6.64 -0.47 -26.72
N LEU A 216 5.43 -0.24 -26.21
CA LEU A 216 4.39 0.53 -26.89
C LEU A 216 4.71 2.04 -26.92
N ASP A 217 4.99 2.62 -25.76
CA ASP A 217 5.44 4.03 -25.62
C ASP A 217 6.29 4.19 -24.36
N SER A 218 7.59 4.36 -24.52
CA SER A 218 8.56 4.40 -23.43
C SER A 218 8.53 5.67 -22.59
N GLU A 219 7.91 6.75 -23.09
CA GLU A 219 7.74 8.00 -22.32
C GLU A 219 6.52 7.93 -21.41
N ILE A 220 5.43 7.31 -21.89
CA ILE A 220 4.20 7.11 -21.12
C ILE A 220 4.32 5.89 -20.19
N PHE A 221 5.05 4.86 -20.57
CA PHE A 221 5.26 3.66 -19.77
C PHE A 221 6.76 3.49 -19.49
N PRO A 222 7.32 4.22 -18.52
CA PRO A 222 8.71 4.02 -18.12
C PRO A 222 8.88 2.62 -17.50
N LEU A 223 10.07 2.03 -17.65
CA LEU A 223 10.37 0.79 -16.96
C LEU A 223 10.38 1.01 -15.44
N PRO A 224 9.82 0.07 -14.66
CA PRO A 224 9.92 0.12 -13.21
C PRO A 224 11.39 0.06 -12.77
N PHE A 225 11.73 0.77 -11.70
CA PHE A 225 13.01 0.64 -11.01
C PHE A 225 13.16 -0.76 -10.41
N TYR A 226 14.31 -1.41 -10.56
CA TYR A 226 14.60 -2.68 -9.89
C TYR A 226 16.10 -2.81 -9.62
N VAL A 227 16.45 -3.66 -8.66
CA VAL A 227 17.84 -3.99 -8.32
C VAL A 227 17.92 -5.49 -8.08
N ASP A 228 18.60 -6.20 -8.95
CA ASP A 228 18.68 -7.67 -8.88
C ASP A 228 19.94 -8.18 -8.17
N GLU A 229 20.97 -7.34 -8.11
CA GLU A 229 22.20 -7.66 -7.39
C GLU A 229 22.02 -7.33 -5.90
N PRO A 230 22.20 -8.31 -5.00
CA PRO A 230 22.17 -8.02 -3.57
C PRO A 230 23.36 -7.13 -3.17
N GLU A 231 23.16 -6.25 -2.20
CA GLU A 231 24.22 -5.37 -1.70
C GLU A 231 25.32 -6.16 -0.94
N LEU A 232 24.95 -7.31 -0.37
CA LEU A 232 25.84 -8.19 0.39
C LEU A 232 25.74 -9.62 -0.13
N ASP A 233 26.89 -10.29 -0.23
CA ASP A 233 26.98 -11.72 -0.54
C ASP A 233 26.61 -12.56 0.71
N LEU A 234 25.32 -12.50 1.05
CA LEU A 234 24.74 -13.26 2.14
C LEU A 234 23.72 -14.24 1.56
N ALA A 235 23.50 -15.31 2.30
CA ALA A 235 22.44 -16.26 2.02
C ALA A 235 21.08 -15.58 2.34
N LEU A 236 20.62 -14.76 1.40
CA LEU A 236 19.42 -13.94 1.55
C LEU A 236 18.18 -14.80 1.32
N ALA A 237 17.13 -14.57 2.11
CA ALA A 237 15.86 -15.22 1.85
C ALA A 237 15.15 -14.56 0.66
N GLN A 238 14.41 -15.38 -0.08
CA GLN A 238 13.75 -15.03 -1.33
C GLN A 238 12.30 -15.54 -1.27
N PRO A 239 11.37 -14.91 -2.01
CA PRO A 239 10.03 -15.46 -2.17
C PRO A 239 10.10 -16.93 -2.62
N LEU A 240 9.22 -17.77 -2.08
CA LEU A 240 9.13 -19.22 -2.37
C LEU A 240 10.36 -20.06 -1.99
N LEU A 241 11.35 -19.50 -1.29
CA LEU A 241 12.42 -20.29 -0.68
C LEU A 241 11.83 -21.16 0.43
N THR A 242 11.90 -22.48 0.25
CA THR A 242 11.25 -23.43 1.17
C THR A 242 12.28 -24.14 2.05
N PHE A 243 11.97 -24.25 3.34
CA PHE A 243 12.74 -25.03 4.30
C PHE A 243 11.98 -26.31 4.67
N VAL A 244 12.41 -27.43 4.10
CA VAL A 244 11.83 -28.74 4.39
C VAL A 244 12.50 -29.29 5.65
N LEU A 245 11.86 -29.17 6.81
CA LEU A 245 12.43 -29.58 8.10
C LEU A 245 12.51 -31.11 8.26
N GLU A 246 11.58 -31.85 7.66
CA GLU A 246 11.54 -33.31 7.69
C GLU A 246 11.07 -33.88 6.35
N PRO A 247 11.49 -35.11 5.97
CA PRO A 247 12.45 -35.96 6.67
C PRO A 247 13.92 -35.64 6.32
N THR A 248 14.17 -34.86 5.26
CA THR A 248 15.49 -34.75 4.63
C THR A 248 16.27 -33.48 4.99
N ARG A 249 15.67 -32.48 5.65
CA ARG A 249 16.32 -31.20 5.98
C ARG A 249 16.96 -30.54 4.77
N VAL A 250 16.12 -30.06 3.85
CA VAL A 250 16.58 -29.46 2.59
C VAL A 250 16.08 -28.03 2.48
N ILE A 251 16.98 -27.15 2.05
CA ILE A 251 16.61 -25.84 1.54
C ILE A 251 16.31 -26.02 0.07
N ASP A 252 15.05 -25.83 -0.30
CA ASP A 252 14.58 -25.95 -1.67
C ASP A 252 14.36 -24.56 -2.26
N ALA A 253 15.25 -24.19 -3.18
CA ALA A 253 15.17 -22.96 -3.96
C ALA A 253 14.62 -23.19 -5.38
N SER A 254 14.12 -24.41 -5.69
CA SER A 254 13.63 -24.75 -7.03
C SER A 254 12.41 -23.94 -7.47
N GLN A 255 11.63 -23.46 -6.50
CA GLN A 255 10.46 -22.60 -6.71
C GLN A 255 10.78 -21.11 -6.58
N CYS A 256 12.02 -20.73 -6.21
CA CYS A 256 12.39 -19.33 -6.12
C CYS A 256 12.29 -18.68 -7.51
N PRO A 257 11.57 -17.57 -7.66
CA PRO A 257 11.41 -16.93 -8.95
C PRO A 257 12.77 -16.45 -9.45
N SER A 258 13.02 -16.67 -10.74
CA SER A 258 14.20 -16.09 -11.37
C SER A 258 14.05 -14.57 -11.44
N SER A 259 15.18 -13.87 -11.43
CA SER A 259 15.15 -12.42 -11.58
C SER A 259 14.50 -12.03 -12.91
N PHE A 260 13.59 -11.06 -12.86
CA PHE A 260 12.99 -10.48 -14.07
C PHE A 260 14.08 -9.83 -14.92
N ASP A 261 14.27 -10.32 -16.15
CA ASP A 261 15.20 -9.73 -17.11
C ASP A 261 14.42 -9.16 -18.30
N PRO A 262 14.26 -7.83 -18.40
CA PRO A 262 13.51 -7.23 -19.51
C PRO A 262 14.09 -7.57 -20.88
N LYS A 263 15.40 -7.90 -20.98
CA LYS A 263 16.03 -8.28 -22.25
C LYS A 263 15.59 -9.65 -22.76
N LYS A 264 15.00 -10.48 -21.90
CA LYS A 264 14.49 -11.81 -22.27
C LYS A 264 13.03 -11.79 -22.68
N VAL A 265 12.32 -10.68 -22.45
CA VAL A 265 10.92 -10.54 -22.87
C VAL A 265 10.89 -10.38 -24.39
N GLN A 266 10.43 -11.41 -25.11
CA GLN A 266 10.20 -11.32 -26.54
C GLN A 266 8.69 -11.27 -26.80
N PRO A 267 8.14 -10.14 -27.28
CA PRO A 267 6.74 -10.08 -27.64
C PRO A 267 6.47 -10.98 -28.85
N ASP A 268 5.24 -11.51 -28.93
CA ASP A 268 4.74 -12.19 -30.12
C ASP A 268 4.91 -11.30 -31.35
N GLU A 269 5.23 -11.90 -32.50
CA GLU A 269 5.42 -11.19 -33.77
C GLU A 269 4.19 -10.37 -34.18
N ALA A 270 2.97 -10.85 -33.87
CA ALA A 270 1.73 -10.13 -34.10
C ALA A 270 1.65 -8.85 -33.24
N ILE A 271 1.96 -8.94 -31.94
CA ILE A 271 1.98 -7.79 -31.02
C ILE A 271 3.05 -6.78 -31.47
N ARG A 272 4.23 -7.27 -31.84
CA ARG A 272 5.33 -6.44 -32.32
C ARG A 272 4.93 -5.62 -33.56
N SER A 273 4.27 -6.25 -34.53
CA SER A 273 3.79 -5.57 -35.74
C SER A 273 2.81 -4.44 -35.42
N VAL A 274 1.88 -4.66 -34.48
CA VAL A 274 0.94 -3.63 -34.02
C VAL A 274 1.67 -2.48 -33.34
N VAL A 275 2.61 -2.79 -32.43
CA VAL A 275 3.44 -1.79 -31.72
C VAL A 275 4.24 -0.93 -32.71
N GLU A 276 4.89 -1.54 -33.71
CA GLU A 276 5.65 -0.83 -34.73
C GLU A 276 4.75 0.09 -35.58
N GLY A 277 3.53 -0.37 -35.92
CA GLY A 277 2.53 0.43 -36.62
C GLY A 277 2.08 1.66 -35.81
N ILE A 278 1.87 1.50 -34.50
CA ILE A 278 1.50 2.59 -33.59
C ILE A 278 2.64 3.59 -33.44
N LYS A 279 3.87 3.12 -33.21
CA LYS A 279 5.06 3.99 -33.15
C LYS A 279 5.20 4.86 -34.40
N SER A 280 4.99 4.28 -35.59
CA SER A 280 5.04 5.01 -36.86
C SER A 280 3.97 6.11 -36.95
N ARG A 281 2.74 5.82 -36.50
CA ARG A 281 1.65 6.79 -36.45
C ARG A 281 1.91 7.91 -35.44
N ILE A 282 2.40 7.58 -34.25
CA ILE A 282 2.80 8.56 -33.22
C ILE A 282 3.90 9.48 -33.79
N ALA A 283 4.93 8.91 -34.42
CA ALA A 283 6.01 9.69 -35.03
C ALA A 283 5.49 10.63 -36.14
N THR A 284 4.53 10.18 -36.94
CA THR A 284 3.90 11.00 -37.99
C THR A 284 3.07 12.13 -37.39
N ALA A 285 2.25 11.84 -36.38
CA ALA A 285 1.39 12.81 -35.71
C ALA A 285 2.18 13.84 -34.87
N ALA A 286 3.37 13.47 -34.36
CA ALA A 286 4.22 14.34 -33.56
C ALA A 286 4.61 15.66 -34.27
N VAL A 287 4.64 15.68 -35.60
CA VAL A 287 4.97 16.88 -36.41
C VAL A 287 3.98 18.02 -36.18
N ASN A 288 2.71 17.70 -35.90
CA ASN A 288 1.63 18.67 -35.71
C ASN A 288 1.17 18.77 -34.25
N ARG A 289 1.95 18.27 -33.29
CA ARG A 289 1.54 18.25 -31.89
C ARG A 289 1.46 19.67 -31.30
N PRO A 290 0.51 19.94 -30.39
CA PRO A 290 0.48 21.19 -29.65
C PRO A 290 1.78 21.40 -28.86
N SER A 291 2.34 22.62 -28.91
CA SER A 291 3.47 22.99 -28.05
C SER A 291 2.93 23.52 -26.72
N ILE A 292 3.23 22.82 -25.63
CA ILE A 292 2.97 23.28 -24.26
C ILE A 292 4.34 23.49 -23.60
N PRO A 293 4.59 24.65 -22.97
CA PRO A 293 5.81 24.87 -22.19
C PRO A 293 5.94 23.79 -21.10
N PRO A 294 7.10 23.13 -20.94
CA PRO A 294 7.29 22.09 -19.93
C PRO A 294 6.94 22.52 -18.50
N GLU A 295 7.21 23.79 -18.17
CA GLU A 295 6.93 24.41 -16.88
C GLU A 295 5.44 24.63 -16.60
N ASP A 296 4.57 24.54 -17.60
CA ASP A 296 3.12 24.66 -17.47
C ASP A 296 2.40 23.29 -17.52
N ASP A 297 3.17 22.22 -17.65
CA ASP A 297 2.63 20.89 -17.87
C ASP A 297 2.22 20.22 -16.56
N VAL A 298 1.11 19.49 -16.62
CA VAL A 298 0.63 18.68 -15.50
C VAL A 298 1.02 17.23 -15.80
N VAL A 299 1.65 16.58 -14.84
CA VAL A 299 2.02 15.16 -14.96
C VAL A 299 1.15 14.35 -14.02
N VAL A 300 0.51 13.31 -14.54
CA VAL A 300 -0.32 12.37 -13.77
C VAL A 300 0.34 10.99 -13.84
N VAL A 301 0.58 10.42 -12.67
CA VAL A 301 1.17 9.09 -12.49
C VAL A 301 0.22 8.24 -11.66
N PRO A 302 -0.62 7.41 -12.29
CA PRO A 302 -1.40 6.40 -11.60
C PRO A 302 -0.45 5.38 -10.98
N LEU A 303 -0.31 5.42 -9.66
CA LEU A 303 0.55 4.52 -8.91
C LEU A 303 -0.14 3.17 -8.66
N GLY A 304 -1.46 3.19 -8.54
CA GLY A 304 -2.29 1.99 -8.52
C GLY A 304 -3.66 2.28 -9.12
N THR A 305 -4.18 1.31 -9.85
CA THR A 305 -5.31 1.50 -10.78
C THR A 305 -6.45 0.50 -10.58
N GLY A 306 -6.41 -0.30 -9.52
CA GLY A 306 -7.39 -1.34 -9.23
C GLY A 306 -8.27 -1.02 -8.04
N SER A 307 -9.44 -1.67 -8.00
CA SER A 307 -10.46 -1.50 -6.97
C SER A 307 -10.43 -2.60 -5.88
N ALA A 308 -10.73 -2.20 -4.65
CA ALA A 308 -11.01 -2.99 -3.44
C ALA A 308 -9.84 -3.82 -2.86
N ILE A 309 -9.17 -4.63 -3.67
CA ILE A 309 -8.11 -5.54 -3.22
C ILE A 309 -6.89 -5.40 -4.12
N PRO A 310 -5.64 -5.44 -3.59
CA PRO A 310 -4.46 -5.55 -4.46
C PRO A 310 -4.53 -6.86 -5.26
N GLY A 311 -4.22 -6.81 -6.55
CA GLY A 311 -4.20 -8.00 -7.39
C GLY A 311 -2.99 -8.07 -8.29
N LYS A 312 -2.92 -9.14 -9.09
CA LYS A 312 -1.70 -9.54 -9.81
C LYS A 312 -1.16 -8.44 -10.74
N TYR A 313 -2.04 -7.66 -11.36
CA TYR A 313 -1.67 -6.67 -12.39
C TYR A 313 -1.92 -5.22 -12.00
N ARG A 314 -2.68 -4.98 -10.93
CA ARG A 314 -3.07 -3.64 -10.51
C ARG A 314 -3.01 -3.56 -8.98
N ASN A 315 -2.31 -2.57 -8.48
CA ASN A 315 -2.39 -2.18 -7.09
C ASN A 315 -3.66 -1.37 -6.83
N VAL A 316 -4.02 -1.21 -5.55
CA VAL A 316 -5.14 -0.36 -5.12
C VAL A 316 -4.91 1.13 -5.40
N SER A 317 -5.99 1.91 -5.35
CA SER A 317 -6.04 3.30 -5.85
C SER A 317 -4.95 4.21 -5.27
N SER A 318 -4.17 4.82 -6.16
CA SER A 318 -3.39 6.02 -5.85
C SER A 318 -2.95 6.72 -7.13
N THR A 319 -3.05 8.05 -7.15
CA THR A 319 -2.63 8.88 -8.29
C THR A 319 -1.75 10.04 -7.83
N HIS A 320 -0.49 10.04 -8.23
CA HIS A 320 0.41 11.17 -8.03
C HIS A 320 0.24 12.20 -9.14
N VAL A 321 0.09 13.47 -8.77
CA VAL A 321 0.00 14.60 -9.70
C VAL A 321 1.13 15.58 -9.43
N THR A 322 1.92 15.89 -10.45
CA THR A 322 2.93 16.96 -10.41
C THR A 322 2.35 18.22 -11.02
N LEU A 323 2.37 19.29 -10.24
CA LEU A 323 2.14 20.66 -10.69
C LEU A 323 3.48 21.42 -10.69
N PRO A 324 3.59 22.56 -11.39
CA PRO A 324 4.82 23.36 -11.43
C PRO A 324 5.34 23.79 -10.05
N TYR A 325 4.44 23.85 -9.06
CA TYR A 325 4.72 24.36 -7.72
C TYR A 325 4.71 23.28 -6.62
N GLY A 326 4.53 22.01 -6.97
CA GLY A 326 4.61 20.91 -6.02
C GLY A 326 3.80 19.68 -6.41
N ASN A 327 3.91 18.64 -5.59
CA ASN A 327 3.24 17.37 -5.80
C ASN A 327 1.96 17.26 -4.96
N LEU A 328 0.96 16.64 -5.57
CA LEU A 328 -0.29 16.22 -4.95
C LEU A 328 -0.38 14.69 -5.03
N LEU A 329 -1.06 14.09 -4.08
CA LEU A 329 -1.41 12.67 -4.11
C LEU A 329 -2.92 12.55 -3.93
N PHE A 330 -3.60 11.89 -4.87
CA PHE A 330 -5.03 11.60 -4.78
C PHE A 330 -5.19 10.12 -4.46
N ASP A 331 -5.69 9.85 -3.25
CA ASP A 331 -5.72 8.56 -2.59
C ASP A 331 -4.33 7.92 -2.44
N ALA A 332 -4.19 7.08 -1.43
CA ALA A 332 -2.99 6.33 -1.12
C ALA A 332 -3.36 4.99 -0.46
N GLY A 333 -3.93 4.09 -1.26
CA GLY A 333 -4.12 2.70 -0.86
C GLY A 333 -2.80 2.00 -0.53
N GLU A 334 -2.90 0.80 0.02
CA GLU A 334 -1.76 -0.03 0.41
C GLU A 334 -0.62 -0.05 -0.63
N ALA A 335 0.63 0.02 -0.16
CA ALA A 335 1.85 -0.05 -0.97
C ALA A 335 2.10 1.12 -1.96
N THR A 336 1.38 2.23 -1.85
CA THR A 336 1.62 3.45 -2.64
C THR A 336 3.07 3.97 -2.56
N LEU A 337 3.70 3.98 -1.37
CA LEU A 337 5.10 4.34 -1.17
C LEU A 337 6.04 3.38 -1.92
N GLY A 338 5.68 2.09 -1.95
CA GLY A 338 6.35 1.08 -2.75
C GLY A 338 6.25 1.38 -4.25
N GLN A 339 5.06 1.76 -4.72
CA GLN A 339 4.83 2.15 -6.13
C GLN A 339 5.58 3.45 -6.49
N LEU A 340 5.66 4.43 -5.60
CA LEU A 340 6.51 5.62 -5.78
C LEU A 340 7.99 5.23 -5.95
N SER A 341 8.49 4.32 -5.12
CA SER A 341 9.85 3.78 -5.20
C SER A 341 10.07 3.01 -6.50
N ARG A 342 9.06 2.27 -6.95
CA ARG A 342 9.10 1.51 -8.20
C ARG A 342 9.08 2.42 -9.43
N HIS A 343 8.35 3.54 -9.40
CA HIS A 343 8.29 4.48 -10.51
C HIS A 343 9.52 5.39 -10.59
N TYR A 344 9.90 6.01 -9.47
CA TYR A 344 10.90 7.08 -9.43
C TYR A 344 12.31 6.60 -9.02
N GLY A 345 12.42 5.38 -8.49
CA GLY A 345 13.61 4.92 -7.77
C GLY A 345 13.82 5.66 -6.45
N PRO A 346 14.70 5.16 -5.56
CA PRO A 346 14.86 5.70 -4.21
C PRO A 346 15.13 7.21 -4.13
N ALA A 347 16.05 7.71 -4.96
CA ALA A 347 16.39 9.14 -4.98
C ALA A 347 15.26 10.02 -5.58
N GLY A 348 14.59 9.51 -6.62
CA GLY A 348 13.44 10.21 -7.21
C GLY A 348 12.27 10.27 -6.23
N THR A 349 11.97 9.19 -5.52
CA THR A 349 10.94 9.17 -4.47
C THR A 349 11.22 10.19 -3.38
N GLN A 350 12.46 10.31 -2.90
CA GLN A 350 12.82 11.35 -1.94
C GLN A 350 12.57 12.75 -2.50
N THR A 351 12.83 12.98 -3.78
CA THR A 351 12.57 14.27 -4.45
C THR A 351 11.07 14.57 -4.53
N ILE A 352 10.26 13.57 -4.91
CA ILE A 352 8.80 13.70 -4.99
C ILE A 352 8.21 13.98 -3.61
N LEU A 353 8.63 13.22 -2.59
CA LEU A 353 8.19 13.40 -1.21
C LEU A 353 8.61 14.76 -0.65
N ALA A 354 9.86 15.21 -0.86
CA ALA A 354 10.31 16.52 -0.38
C ALA A 354 9.45 17.68 -0.93
N SER A 355 8.87 17.51 -2.12
CA SER A 355 7.98 18.49 -2.77
C SER A 355 6.49 18.13 -2.69
N LEU A 356 6.13 17.08 -1.93
CA LEU A 356 4.74 16.72 -1.64
C LEU A 356 4.12 17.76 -0.69
N LYS A 357 2.98 18.30 -1.12
CA LYS A 357 2.31 19.41 -0.44
C LYS A 357 0.90 19.08 0.00
N LEU A 358 0.21 18.17 -0.69
CA LEU A 358 -1.16 17.78 -0.39
C LEU A 358 -1.40 16.29 -0.67
N ILE A 359 -2.13 15.65 0.25
CA ILE A 359 -2.77 14.35 0.04
C ILE A 359 -4.28 14.57 0.11
N PHE A 360 -5.01 14.15 -0.92
CA PHE A 360 -6.46 14.10 -0.92
C PHE A 360 -6.89 12.65 -0.66
N VAL A 361 -7.80 12.44 0.28
CA VAL A 361 -8.44 11.15 0.55
C VAL A 361 -9.91 11.29 0.18
N SER A 362 -10.37 10.52 -0.81
CA SER A 362 -11.73 10.61 -1.35
C SER A 362 -12.79 10.14 -0.37
N HIS A 363 -12.55 9.03 0.31
CA HIS A 363 -13.46 8.40 1.27
C HIS A 363 -12.74 7.37 2.16
N LEU A 364 -13.48 6.62 2.98
CA LEU A 364 -12.91 5.79 4.06
C LEU A 364 -12.73 4.30 3.73
N HIS A 365 -13.00 3.84 2.50
CA HIS A 365 -12.63 2.48 2.14
C HIS A 365 -11.11 2.31 2.13
N ALA A 366 -10.65 1.15 2.59
CA ALA A 366 -9.25 0.91 2.93
C ALA A 366 -8.30 1.02 1.73
N ASP A 367 -8.77 0.64 0.55
CA ASP A 367 -8.04 0.70 -0.72
C ASP A 367 -7.69 2.12 -1.19
N HIS A 368 -8.11 3.17 -0.46
CA HIS A 368 -7.84 4.57 -0.79
C HIS A 368 -6.92 5.28 0.22
N HIS A 369 -6.59 4.69 1.38
CA HIS A 369 -5.90 5.46 2.44
C HIS A 369 -4.93 4.71 3.35
N LEU A 370 -4.82 3.38 3.25
CA LEU A 370 -4.02 2.59 4.18
C LEU A 370 -2.53 2.94 4.22
N ASP A 371 -1.97 3.58 3.18
CA ASP A 371 -0.53 3.87 3.10
C ASP A 371 -0.16 5.32 3.43
N VAL A 372 -1.15 6.17 3.76
CA VAL A 372 -0.91 7.59 4.08
C VAL A 372 0.09 7.77 5.23
N ASN A 373 -0.02 6.98 6.31
CA ASN A 373 0.89 7.08 7.46
C ASN A 373 2.35 6.79 7.08
N TRP A 374 2.56 5.78 6.23
CA TRP A 374 3.90 5.40 5.77
C TRP A 374 4.49 6.47 4.86
N ILE A 375 3.67 7.07 4.01
CA ILE A 375 4.07 8.22 3.17
C ILE A 375 4.44 9.41 4.05
N LEU A 376 3.67 9.73 5.09
CA LEU A 376 3.98 10.82 6.03
C LEU A 376 5.29 10.54 6.78
N LYS A 377 5.48 9.32 7.27
CA LYS A 377 6.73 8.89 7.93
C LYS A 377 7.94 9.00 6.99
N ALA A 378 7.78 8.61 5.72
CA ALA A 378 8.83 8.78 4.71
C ALA A 378 9.08 10.26 4.37
N TRP A 379 8.02 11.06 4.25
CA TRP A 379 8.05 12.50 4.01
C TRP A 379 8.79 13.24 5.12
N MET A 380 8.59 12.85 6.39
CA MET A 380 9.30 13.41 7.54
C MET A 380 10.82 13.34 7.38
N ASN A 381 11.35 12.30 6.74
CA ASN A 381 12.80 12.13 6.56
C ASN A 381 13.40 13.05 5.49
N VAL A 382 12.59 13.66 4.62
CA VAL A 382 13.06 14.42 3.45
C VAL A 382 12.53 15.85 3.37
N ARG A 383 11.52 16.19 4.16
CA ARG A 383 10.92 17.52 4.19
C ARG A 383 11.92 18.60 4.59
N ALA A 384 11.71 19.82 4.12
CA ALA A 384 12.42 20.99 4.63
C ALA A 384 11.98 21.31 6.07
N THR A 385 12.87 21.92 6.85
CA THR A 385 12.55 22.36 8.22
C THR A 385 11.35 23.30 8.24
N GLY A 386 10.34 22.99 9.05
CA GLY A 386 9.12 23.79 9.17
C GLY A 386 8.12 23.63 8.02
N GLN A 387 8.41 22.77 7.04
CA GLN A 387 7.44 22.44 5.98
C GLN A 387 6.24 21.72 6.57
N LEU A 388 5.05 22.14 6.18
CA LEU A 388 3.77 21.50 6.51
C LEU A 388 3.27 20.71 5.30
N ILE A 389 2.43 19.71 5.57
CA ILE A 389 1.70 18.96 4.54
C ILE A 389 0.20 19.09 4.81
N TYR A 390 -0.57 19.29 3.75
CA TYR A 390 -2.03 19.35 3.86
C TYR A 390 -2.64 17.98 3.58
N ILE A 391 -3.66 17.63 4.37
CA ILE A 391 -4.54 16.50 4.08
C ILE A 391 -5.94 17.04 3.90
N VAL A 392 -6.55 16.75 2.76
CA VAL A 392 -7.94 17.07 2.48
C VAL A 392 -8.71 15.77 2.43
N GLY A 393 -9.75 15.63 3.24
CA GLY A 393 -10.52 14.39 3.27
C GLY A 393 -11.71 14.44 4.23
N PRO A 394 -12.43 13.31 4.41
CA PRO A 394 -13.54 13.22 5.34
C PRO A 394 -13.09 13.53 6.77
N ALA A 395 -13.84 14.35 7.52
CA ALA A 395 -13.53 14.68 8.92
C ALA A 395 -13.26 13.46 9.83
N ARG A 396 -13.88 12.32 9.55
CA ARG A 396 -13.65 11.06 10.29
C ARG A 396 -12.23 10.52 10.11
N TYR A 397 -11.58 10.77 8.98
CA TYR A 397 -10.21 10.34 8.74
C TYR A 397 -9.21 11.04 9.66
N LEU A 398 -9.45 12.31 10.01
CA LEU A 398 -8.64 13.04 10.99
C LEU A 398 -8.64 12.36 12.37
N LEU A 399 -9.76 11.74 12.77
CA LEU A 399 -9.84 11.00 14.03
C LEU A 399 -8.91 9.78 13.99
N TRP A 400 -8.93 9.03 12.88
CA TRP A 400 -8.04 7.89 12.69
C TRP A 400 -6.56 8.31 12.70
N LEU A 401 -6.20 9.37 11.98
CA LEU A 401 -4.82 9.90 11.99
C LEU A 401 -4.37 10.29 13.40
N LYS A 402 -5.25 10.99 14.14
CA LYS A 402 -4.96 11.42 15.50
C LYS A 402 -4.78 10.23 16.44
N ASP A 403 -5.66 9.24 16.37
CA ASP A 403 -5.56 8.05 17.21
C ASP A 403 -4.30 7.24 16.87
N TYR A 404 -4.00 7.06 15.58
CA TYR A 404 -2.79 6.35 15.15
C TYR A 404 -1.50 7.09 15.53
N SER A 405 -1.53 8.43 15.65
CA SER A 405 -0.37 9.22 16.08
C SER A 405 0.04 8.98 17.53
N GLY A 406 -0.85 8.41 18.35
CA GLY A 406 -0.48 7.88 19.66
C GLY A 406 0.40 6.63 19.55
N CYS A 407 0.15 5.79 18.55
CA CYS A 407 0.85 4.51 18.36
C CYS A 407 2.20 4.65 17.66
N GLU A 408 2.33 5.58 16.71
CA GLU A 408 3.50 5.72 15.86
C GLU A 408 3.75 7.19 15.51
N ASP A 409 5.00 7.64 15.66
CA ASP A 409 5.40 8.97 15.19
C ASP A 409 5.65 8.93 13.67
N PHE A 410 4.62 9.33 12.93
CA PHE A 410 4.70 9.57 11.49
C PHE A 410 4.69 11.07 11.14
N GLY A 411 4.85 11.96 12.13
CA GLY A 411 4.88 13.41 11.92
C GLY A 411 3.52 14.10 11.85
N PHE A 412 2.52 13.58 12.55
CA PHE A 412 1.16 14.12 12.57
C PHE A 412 1.08 15.62 12.93
N GLU A 413 1.99 16.12 13.78
CA GLU A 413 2.07 17.53 14.19
C GLU A 413 2.36 18.51 13.03
N HIS A 414 2.90 17.99 11.91
CA HIS A 414 3.14 18.75 10.69
C HIS A 414 1.97 18.72 9.69
N VAL A 415 0.92 17.95 9.99
CA VAL A 415 -0.28 17.86 9.17
C VAL A 415 -1.17 19.08 9.41
N ARG A 416 -1.72 19.62 8.32
CA ARG A 416 -2.84 20.56 8.33
C ARG A 416 -4.02 19.92 7.63
N PHE A 417 -5.04 19.56 8.41
CA PHE A 417 -6.22 18.89 7.89
C PHE A 417 -7.26 19.92 7.45
N VAL A 418 -7.88 19.68 6.30
CA VAL A 418 -9.03 20.43 5.78
C VAL A 418 -10.14 19.43 5.52
N ASP A 419 -11.28 19.58 6.20
CA ASP A 419 -12.44 18.74 5.94
C ASP A 419 -13.02 19.06 4.56
N CYS A 420 -13.35 18.03 3.77
CA CYS A 420 -14.05 18.18 2.50
C CYS A 420 -15.30 19.05 2.63
N THR A 421 -16.01 18.99 3.76
CA THR A 421 -17.19 19.83 3.98
C THR A 421 -16.88 21.33 3.98
N GLU A 422 -15.65 21.73 4.29
CA GLU A 422 -15.22 23.15 4.30
C GLU A 422 -15.05 23.73 2.89
N ILE A 423 -14.92 22.87 1.88
CA ILE A 423 -14.63 23.25 0.49
C ILE A 423 -15.67 22.70 -0.50
N LEU A 424 -16.90 22.44 -0.06
CA LEU A 424 -17.96 21.94 -0.94
C LEU A 424 -18.29 22.93 -2.07
N TRP A 425 -18.49 22.39 -3.28
CA TRP A 425 -18.71 23.18 -4.49
C TRP A 425 -19.97 24.05 -4.46
N ASP A 426 -21.01 23.60 -3.75
CA ASP A 426 -22.33 24.21 -3.71
C ASP A 426 -22.52 25.19 -2.54
N ARG A 427 -21.54 25.32 -1.63
CA ARG A 427 -21.58 26.29 -0.52
C ARG A 427 -21.53 27.76 -0.96
N GLY A 428 -21.22 28.02 -2.23
CA GLY A 428 -21.16 29.37 -2.79
C GLY A 428 -20.13 30.27 -2.09
N SER A 429 -20.08 31.55 -2.48
CA SER A 429 -19.17 32.56 -1.91
C SER A 429 -19.54 33.03 -0.49
N GLU A 430 -20.53 32.41 0.16
CA GLU A 430 -21.05 32.80 1.48
C GLU A 430 -20.41 32.02 2.64
N ALA A 431 -19.58 31.01 2.35
CA ALA A 431 -18.76 30.38 3.37
C ALA A 431 -17.75 31.40 3.93
N ALA A 432 -17.68 31.51 5.25
CA ALA A 432 -16.65 32.32 5.91
C ALA A 432 -15.27 31.95 5.36
N VAL A 433 -14.44 32.96 5.06
CA VAL A 433 -13.08 32.75 4.56
C VAL A 433 -12.34 31.84 5.54
N ASN A 434 -12.09 30.61 5.11
CA ASN A 434 -11.34 29.66 5.90
C ASN A 434 -9.85 29.92 5.69
N GLU A 435 -9.19 30.45 6.71
CA GLU A 435 -7.77 30.81 6.67
C GLU A 435 -6.88 29.63 6.25
N SER A 436 -7.22 28.40 6.66
CA SER A 436 -6.49 27.19 6.27
C SER A 436 -6.62 26.90 4.77
N VAL A 437 -7.82 27.10 4.20
CA VAL A 437 -8.06 26.90 2.76
C VAL A 437 -7.39 27.99 1.92
N GLU A 438 -7.43 29.25 2.35
CA GLU A 438 -6.70 30.33 1.68
C GLU A 438 -5.18 30.11 1.75
N SER A 439 -4.67 29.69 2.90
CA SER A 439 -3.25 29.36 3.08
C SER A 439 -2.83 28.20 2.18
N LEU A 440 -3.67 27.17 2.05
CA LEU A 440 -3.44 26.05 1.12
C LEU A 440 -3.38 26.52 -0.33
N LYS A 441 -4.35 27.33 -0.78
CA LYS A 441 -4.36 27.87 -2.15
C LYS A 441 -3.10 28.70 -2.44
N GLN A 442 -2.70 29.56 -1.51
CA GLN A 442 -1.46 30.34 -1.63
C GLN A 442 -0.22 29.45 -1.66
N TRP A 443 -0.19 28.41 -0.82
CA TRP A 443 0.93 27.46 -0.73
C TRP A 443 1.15 26.63 -2.00
N LEU A 444 0.06 26.30 -2.71
CA LEU A 444 0.06 25.50 -3.93
C LEU A 444 -0.10 26.32 -5.23
N ASP A 445 -0.17 27.66 -5.13
CA ASP A 445 -0.49 28.57 -6.25
C ASP A 445 -1.78 28.16 -7.02
N LEU A 446 -2.83 27.85 -6.25
CA LEU A 446 -4.13 27.43 -6.77
C LEU A 446 -5.09 28.63 -6.88
N ALA A 447 -5.85 28.65 -7.98
CA ALA A 447 -6.99 29.53 -8.14
C ALA A 447 -8.19 29.04 -7.30
N SER A 448 -8.43 27.73 -7.29
CA SER A 448 -9.49 27.12 -6.49
C SER A 448 -9.18 25.67 -6.11
N ILE A 449 -9.82 25.25 -5.02
CA ILE A 449 -9.82 23.89 -4.50
C ILE A 449 -11.23 23.60 -4.01
N THR A 450 -11.79 22.47 -4.40
CA THR A 450 -13.21 22.19 -4.15
C THR A 450 -13.46 20.69 -4.05
N ALA A 451 -14.30 20.29 -3.10
CA ALA A 451 -14.83 18.94 -2.98
C ALA A 451 -16.27 18.88 -3.51
N VAL A 452 -16.66 17.74 -4.06
CA VAL A 452 -18.02 17.48 -4.53
C VAL A 452 -18.49 16.19 -3.88
N GLU A 453 -19.60 16.23 -3.15
CA GLU A 453 -20.21 15.00 -2.63
C GLU A 453 -20.66 14.10 -3.78
N VAL A 454 -20.33 12.81 -3.68
CA VAL A 454 -20.66 11.82 -4.70
C VAL A 454 -21.39 10.63 -4.09
N LEU A 455 -22.24 9.99 -4.89
CA LEU A 455 -22.99 8.81 -4.45
C LEU A 455 -22.09 7.57 -4.46
N HIS A 456 -21.59 7.18 -3.28
CA HIS A 456 -20.84 5.94 -3.07
C HIS A 456 -21.05 5.40 -1.65
N CYS A 457 -20.19 5.74 -0.68
CA CYS A 457 -20.44 5.54 0.75
C CYS A 457 -20.66 6.89 1.43
N ASP A 458 -20.97 6.87 2.73
CA ASP A 458 -21.07 8.12 3.49
C ASP A 458 -19.73 8.84 3.51
N TRP A 459 -19.78 10.16 3.35
CA TRP A 459 -18.59 11.02 3.31
C TRP A 459 -17.66 10.69 2.12
N ALA A 460 -18.22 10.37 0.96
CA ALA A 460 -17.49 10.21 -0.28
C ALA A 460 -17.45 11.49 -1.12
N TYR A 461 -16.25 11.84 -1.59
CA TYR A 461 -15.99 13.10 -2.29
C TYR A 461 -15.16 12.91 -3.56
N ALA A 462 -15.57 13.61 -4.62
CA ALA A 462 -14.70 13.97 -5.73
C ALA A 462 -13.95 15.28 -5.44
N PHE A 463 -12.87 15.53 -6.16
CA PHE A 463 -11.96 16.65 -5.94
C PHE A 463 -11.68 17.42 -7.23
N VAL A 464 -11.78 18.74 -7.14
CA VAL A 464 -11.52 19.68 -8.24
C VAL A 464 -10.46 20.68 -7.80
N VAL A 465 -9.37 20.74 -8.54
CA VAL A 465 -8.25 21.67 -8.32
C VAL A 465 -8.03 22.49 -9.57
N GLU A 466 -7.99 23.81 -9.45
CA GLU A 466 -7.64 24.72 -10.54
C GLU A 466 -6.40 25.54 -10.19
N THR A 467 -5.37 25.50 -11.05
CA THR A 467 -4.16 26.31 -10.89
C THR A 467 -4.40 27.76 -11.33
N ASN A 468 -3.55 28.69 -10.88
CA ASN A 468 -3.58 30.06 -11.39
C ASN A 468 -3.28 30.16 -12.91
N SER A 469 -2.57 29.17 -13.47
CA SER A 469 -2.35 28.98 -14.91
C SER A 469 -3.53 28.32 -15.65
N LYS A 470 -4.70 28.21 -15.01
CA LYS A 470 -5.96 27.70 -15.61
C LYS A 470 -5.90 26.23 -16.05
N LYS A 471 -5.10 25.42 -15.37
CA LYS A 471 -5.16 23.96 -15.47
C LYS A 471 -6.13 23.46 -14.41
N LYS A 472 -7.17 22.77 -14.85
CA LYS A 472 -8.20 22.18 -13.98
C LYS A 472 -8.05 20.66 -13.96
N ILE A 473 -7.78 20.10 -12.80
CA ILE A 473 -7.61 18.67 -12.56
C ILE A 473 -8.81 18.21 -11.75
N VAL A 474 -9.49 17.17 -12.22
CA VAL A 474 -10.66 16.58 -11.55
C VAL A 474 -10.38 15.12 -11.25
N PHE A 475 -10.64 14.70 -10.02
CA PHE A 475 -10.53 13.32 -9.57
C PHE A 475 -11.87 12.87 -8.97
N SER A 476 -12.44 11.76 -9.45
CA SER A 476 -13.79 11.35 -9.06
C SER A 476 -13.87 10.76 -7.64
N GLY A 477 -12.79 10.15 -7.14
CA GLY A 477 -12.92 9.11 -6.13
C GLY A 477 -13.79 7.96 -6.65
N ASP A 478 -14.44 7.23 -5.74
CA ASP A 478 -15.45 6.25 -6.10
C ASP A 478 -16.83 6.90 -6.12
N CYS A 479 -17.59 6.64 -7.18
CA CYS A 479 -18.88 7.29 -7.38
C CYS A 479 -19.76 6.58 -8.40
N ARG A 480 -21.07 6.72 -8.24
CA ARG A 480 -22.01 6.72 -9.37
C ARG A 480 -21.88 8.01 -10.20
N PRO A 481 -22.33 8.01 -11.47
CA PRO A 481 -22.28 9.19 -12.33
C PRO A 481 -22.93 10.40 -11.65
N SER A 482 -22.19 11.51 -11.54
CA SER A 482 -22.61 12.68 -10.77
C SER A 482 -22.73 13.91 -11.67
N LYS A 483 -23.93 14.52 -11.69
CA LYS A 483 -24.16 15.74 -12.46
C LYS A 483 -23.49 16.96 -11.82
N GLU A 484 -23.42 16.95 -10.50
CA GLU A 484 -22.75 17.95 -9.67
C GLU A 484 -21.25 17.97 -10.00
N LEU A 485 -20.63 16.79 -10.13
CA LEU A 485 -19.24 16.67 -10.56
C LEU A 485 -19.04 17.20 -11.98
N GLU A 486 -19.92 16.88 -12.93
CA GLU A 486 -19.87 17.43 -14.29
C GLU A 486 -19.86 18.97 -14.29
N ILE A 487 -20.71 19.59 -13.46
CA ILE A 487 -20.84 21.05 -13.37
C ILE A 487 -19.61 21.67 -12.71
N ALA A 488 -19.21 21.15 -11.54
CA ALA A 488 -18.05 21.66 -10.80
C ALA A 488 -16.75 21.51 -11.60
N GLY A 489 -16.59 20.39 -12.29
CA GLY A 489 -15.45 20.06 -13.13
C GLY A 489 -15.44 20.70 -14.51
N SER A 490 -16.47 21.46 -14.90
CA SER A 490 -16.67 21.93 -16.28
C SER A 490 -15.41 22.56 -16.90
N GLY A 491 -15.08 22.10 -18.12
CA GLY A 491 -13.89 22.50 -18.86
C GLY A 491 -12.58 21.92 -18.31
N ALA A 492 -12.64 20.80 -17.58
CA ALA A 492 -11.47 20.13 -17.00
C ALA A 492 -10.35 19.97 -18.02
N THR A 493 -9.12 20.27 -17.60
CA THR A 493 -7.93 19.95 -18.41
C THR A 493 -7.72 18.45 -18.45
N ILE A 494 -7.88 17.79 -17.32
CA ILE A 494 -7.92 16.34 -17.22
C ILE A 494 -8.93 15.92 -16.17
N LEU A 495 -9.74 14.93 -16.53
CA LEU A 495 -10.60 14.20 -15.62
C LEU A 495 -10.01 12.81 -15.41
N ILE A 496 -9.72 12.47 -14.16
CA ILE A 496 -9.30 11.15 -13.70
C ILE A 496 -10.55 10.53 -13.06
N HIS A 497 -11.17 9.56 -13.74
CA HIS A 497 -12.48 9.03 -13.35
C HIS A 497 -12.41 7.53 -13.10
N GLU A 498 -13.09 7.06 -12.07
CA GLU A 498 -13.30 5.64 -11.83
C GLU A 498 -14.14 5.01 -12.95
N ALA A 499 -13.77 3.80 -13.35
CA ALA A 499 -14.51 2.98 -14.30
C ALA A 499 -14.45 1.53 -13.83
N THR A 500 -14.98 1.31 -12.62
CA THR A 500 -14.79 0.05 -11.89
C THR A 500 -15.31 -1.16 -12.64
N LEU A 501 -16.40 -1.01 -13.39
CA LEU A 501 -17.06 -2.14 -14.05
C LEU A 501 -17.20 -1.93 -15.56
N ASP A 502 -17.25 -3.05 -16.28
CA ASP A 502 -17.60 -3.04 -17.70
C ASP A 502 -19.10 -2.77 -17.89
N ASP A 503 -19.48 -2.34 -19.10
CA ASP A 503 -20.85 -1.91 -19.40
C ASP A 503 -21.88 -3.05 -19.30
N ASP A 504 -21.47 -4.30 -19.49
CA ASP A 504 -22.31 -5.48 -19.31
C ASP A 504 -22.64 -5.75 -17.82
N MET A 505 -21.88 -5.15 -16.91
CA MET A 505 -22.04 -5.25 -15.47
C MET A 505 -22.77 -4.04 -14.85
N HIS A 506 -23.48 -3.24 -15.65
CA HIS A 506 -24.22 -2.07 -15.17
C HIS A 506 -25.10 -2.33 -13.92
N PRO A 507 -25.89 -3.42 -13.80
CA PRO A 507 -26.65 -3.68 -12.58
C PRO A 507 -25.77 -3.80 -11.32
N ALA A 508 -24.61 -4.45 -11.43
CA ALA A 508 -23.65 -4.57 -10.34
C ALA A 508 -22.97 -3.22 -10.04
N ALA A 509 -22.78 -2.36 -11.05
CA ALA A 509 -22.24 -1.02 -10.88
C ALA A 509 -23.20 -0.12 -10.09
N VAL A 510 -24.50 -0.21 -10.36
CA VAL A 510 -25.52 0.49 -9.58
C VAL A 510 -25.56 -0.02 -8.14
N GLU A 511 -25.58 -1.35 -7.96
CA GLU A 511 -25.64 -1.99 -6.64
C GLU A 511 -24.43 -1.62 -5.77
N LYS A 512 -23.23 -1.73 -6.33
CA LYS A 512 -21.96 -1.41 -5.64
C LYS A 512 -21.59 0.06 -5.66
N ARG A 513 -22.44 0.90 -6.26
CA ARG A 513 -22.29 2.35 -6.36
C ARG A 513 -20.96 2.81 -7.01
N HIS A 514 -20.65 2.23 -8.15
CA HIS A 514 -19.52 2.57 -9.01
C HIS A 514 -19.97 2.89 -10.44
N CYS A 515 -19.09 3.44 -11.28
CA CYS A 515 -19.37 3.69 -12.69
C CYS A 515 -19.04 2.49 -13.58
N THR A 516 -19.79 2.35 -14.67
CA THR A 516 -19.28 1.63 -15.84
C THR A 516 -18.36 2.52 -16.69
N THR A 517 -17.59 1.91 -17.59
CA THR A 517 -16.75 2.63 -18.55
C THR A 517 -17.53 3.66 -19.37
N SER A 518 -18.68 3.30 -19.95
CA SER A 518 -19.49 4.23 -20.74
C SER A 518 -20.07 5.37 -19.91
N GLU A 519 -20.39 5.12 -18.64
CA GLU A 519 -20.90 6.17 -17.75
C GLU A 519 -19.81 7.19 -17.39
N ALA A 520 -18.60 6.74 -17.07
CA ALA A 520 -17.45 7.63 -16.87
C ALA A 520 -17.16 8.49 -18.11
N ILE A 521 -17.27 7.91 -19.32
CA ILE A 521 -17.14 8.65 -20.58
C ILE A 521 -18.28 9.67 -20.76
N GLN A 522 -19.51 9.35 -20.35
CA GLN A 522 -20.64 10.29 -20.43
C GLN A 522 -20.45 11.48 -19.48
N VAL A 523 -20.03 11.24 -18.23
CA VAL A 523 -19.66 12.29 -17.28
C VAL A 523 -18.58 13.19 -17.87
N SER A 524 -17.54 12.61 -18.45
CA SER A 524 -16.46 13.36 -19.11
C SER A 524 -16.96 14.26 -20.25
N LYS A 525 -17.91 13.77 -21.06
CA LYS A 525 -18.50 14.56 -22.15
C LYS A 525 -19.38 15.68 -21.61
N GLY A 526 -20.19 15.42 -20.59
CA GLY A 526 -21.01 16.43 -19.92
C GLY A 526 -20.18 17.51 -19.21
N MET A 527 -19.00 17.13 -18.72
CA MET A 527 -18.00 18.03 -18.14
C MET A 527 -17.23 18.85 -19.19
N GLU A 528 -17.33 18.50 -20.48
CA GLU A 528 -16.48 19.04 -21.54
C GLU A 528 -14.97 18.91 -21.21
N ALA A 529 -14.60 17.78 -20.60
CA ALA A 529 -13.21 17.53 -20.22
C ALA A 529 -12.33 17.39 -21.47
N LYS A 530 -11.13 17.98 -21.44
CA LYS A 530 -10.20 17.94 -22.57
C LYS A 530 -9.49 16.59 -22.69
N ILE A 531 -9.31 15.90 -21.57
CA ILE A 531 -8.66 14.59 -21.46
C ILE A 531 -9.42 13.78 -20.41
N LEU A 532 -9.68 12.51 -20.70
CA LEU A 532 -10.18 11.53 -19.74
C LEU A 532 -9.12 10.46 -19.50
N LEU A 533 -8.82 10.20 -18.24
CA LEU A 533 -8.01 9.06 -17.82
C LEU A 533 -8.88 8.17 -16.93
N LEU A 534 -9.21 6.99 -17.42
CA LEU A 534 -9.98 5.98 -16.67
C LEU A 534 -9.06 5.23 -15.71
N THR A 535 -9.52 5.01 -14.49
CA THR A 535 -8.78 4.27 -13.45
C THR A 535 -9.74 3.44 -12.57
N HIS A 536 -9.21 2.86 -11.50
CA HIS A 536 -9.97 2.14 -10.48
C HIS A 536 -10.75 0.94 -11.02
N PHE A 537 -10.11 0.11 -11.84
CA PHE A 537 -10.73 -1.03 -12.50
C PHE A 537 -10.94 -2.20 -11.55
N SER A 538 -12.07 -2.90 -11.67
CA SER A 538 -12.30 -4.14 -10.92
C SER A 538 -11.25 -5.20 -11.27
N GLN A 539 -10.57 -5.69 -10.24
CA GLN A 539 -9.53 -6.71 -10.41
C GLN A 539 -10.09 -8.11 -10.65
N ARG A 540 -11.40 -8.30 -10.44
CA ARG A 540 -12.08 -9.58 -10.67
C ARG A 540 -12.24 -9.88 -12.17
N TYR A 541 -12.04 -8.89 -13.04
CA TYR A 541 -12.20 -9.00 -14.49
C TYR A 541 -10.97 -8.38 -15.19
N PRO A 542 -9.86 -9.12 -15.36
CA PRO A 542 -8.57 -8.56 -15.78
C PRO A 542 -8.48 -8.16 -17.27
N LYS A 543 -9.60 -7.84 -17.93
CA LYS A 543 -9.62 -7.41 -19.32
C LYS A 543 -9.32 -5.91 -19.41
N ALA A 544 -8.64 -5.48 -20.48
CA ALA A 544 -8.58 -4.06 -20.78
C ALA A 544 -10.01 -3.56 -21.11
N PRO A 545 -10.47 -2.44 -20.52
CA PRO A 545 -11.79 -1.89 -20.84
C PRO A 545 -11.97 -1.72 -22.34
N THR A 546 -13.11 -2.15 -22.86
CA THR A 546 -13.44 -1.93 -24.27
C THR A 546 -13.85 -0.48 -24.44
N LEU A 547 -12.95 0.34 -25.00
CA LEU A 547 -13.30 1.71 -25.34
C LEU A 547 -14.19 1.73 -26.59
N PRO A 548 -15.25 2.56 -26.63
CA PRO A 548 -16.05 2.75 -27.83
C PRO A 548 -15.15 3.20 -28.99
N THR A 549 -15.48 2.77 -30.22
CA THR A 549 -14.74 3.15 -31.44
C THR A 549 -14.52 4.66 -31.42
N MET A 550 -13.25 5.07 -31.37
CA MET A 550 -12.84 6.45 -31.13
C MET A 550 -13.51 7.40 -32.14
N SER A 551 -14.62 8.01 -31.72
CA SER A 551 -15.17 9.20 -32.34
C SER A 551 -14.36 10.38 -31.79
N GLU A 552 -13.85 11.22 -32.68
CA GLU A 552 -12.82 12.27 -32.55
C GLU A 552 -13.04 13.36 -31.45
N ALA A 553 -13.85 13.13 -30.42
CA ALA A 553 -14.28 14.17 -29.49
C ALA A 553 -13.21 14.59 -28.45
N MET A 554 -12.37 13.67 -27.94
CA MET A 554 -11.31 13.97 -26.95
C MET A 554 -10.39 12.75 -26.69
N PRO A 555 -9.12 12.94 -26.31
CA PRO A 555 -8.25 11.87 -25.85
C PRO A 555 -8.80 11.14 -24.61
N ILE A 556 -8.93 9.82 -24.71
CA ILE A 556 -9.32 8.92 -23.62
C ILE A 556 -8.17 7.93 -23.39
N GLY A 557 -7.68 7.84 -22.16
CA GLY A 557 -6.63 6.92 -21.73
C GLY A 557 -7.16 5.89 -20.73
N ILE A 558 -6.56 4.71 -20.74
CA ILE A 558 -6.73 3.67 -19.72
C ILE A 558 -5.49 3.73 -18.84
N ALA A 559 -5.67 3.98 -17.54
CA ALA A 559 -4.56 3.99 -16.60
C ALA A 559 -3.99 2.58 -16.42
N PHE A 560 -2.67 2.52 -16.33
CA PHE A 560 -1.92 1.36 -15.84
C PHE A 560 -1.04 1.82 -14.69
N ASP A 561 -0.78 0.91 -13.75
CA ASP A 561 0.17 1.17 -12.68
C ASP A 561 1.51 1.64 -13.25
N LEU A 562 2.08 2.67 -12.63
CA LEU A 562 3.36 3.28 -12.99
C LEU A 562 3.38 3.98 -14.36
N MET A 563 2.23 4.12 -15.04
CA MET A 563 2.09 4.99 -16.20
C MET A 563 2.44 6.43 -15.83
N ARG A 564 3.00 7.18 -16.78
CA ARG A 564 3.27 8.61 -16.65
C ARG A 564 2.68 9.39 -17.81
N LEU A 565 1.56 10.06 -17.55
CA LEU A 565 0.90 10.90 -18.54
C LEU A 565 1.22 12.37 -18.29
N LYS A 566 1.93 13.01 -19.22
CA LYS A 566 1.91 14.47 -19.29
C LYS A 566 0.69 14.94 -20.06
N VAL A 567 0.03 16.01 -19.60
CA VAL A 567 -1.13 16.60 -20.30
C VAL A 567 -0.75 17.01 -21.73
N SER A 568 0.45 17.52 -21.96
CA SER A 568 0.96 17.85 -23.30
C SER A 568 1.14 16.65 -24.24
N GLU A 569 1.14 15.44 -23.71
CA GLU A 569 1.36 14.19 -24.44
C GLU A 569 0.08 13.38 -24.65
N ALA A 570 -1.06 13.87 -24.13
CA ALA A 570 -2.35 13.17 -24.17
C ALA A 570 -2.89 12.91 -25.58
N TRP A 571 -2.43 13.66 -26.59
CA TRP A 571 -2.75 13.40 -28.00
C TRP A 571 -2.33 12.00 -28.49
N ARG A 572 -1.44 11.31 -27.76
CA ARG A 572 -1.03 9.93 -28.04
C ARG A 572 -2.04 8.88 -27.57
N LEU A 573 -2.87 9.20 -26.58
CA LEU A 573 -3.74 8.23 -25.90
C LEU A 573 -4.65 7.44 -26.86
N PRO A 574 -5.29 8.05 -27.90
CA PRO A 574 -6.12 7.27 -28.82
C PRO A 574 -5.34 6.19 -29.58
N MET A 575 -4.10 6.48 -30.00
CA MET A 575 -3.25 5.51 -30.70
C MET A 575 -2.73 4.43 -29.75
N ILE A 576 -2.41 4.81 -28.50
CA ILE A 576 -2.01 3.87 -27.45
C ILE A 576 -3.16 2.94 -27.10
N ALA A 577 -4.39 3.45 -26.99
CA ALA A 577 -5.59 2.65 -26.72
C ALA A 577 -5.79 1.54 -27.75
N GLU A 578 -5.55 1.80 -29.04
CA GLU A 578 -5.60 0.76 -30.07
C GLU A 578 -4.54 -0.34 -29.85
N GLY A 579 -3.34 0.04 -29.39
CA GLY A 579 -2.28 -0.91 -29.05
C GLY A 579 -2.60 -1.75 -27.84
N LEU A 580 -3.11 -1.11 -26.79
CA LEU A 580 -3.58 -1.79 -25.58
C LEU A 580 -4.67 -2.80 -25.93
N GLN A 581 -5.64 -2.41 -26.74
CA GLN A 581 -6.68 -3.32 -27.21
C GLN A 581 -6.07 -4.53 -27.92
N ALA A 582 -5.16 -4.34 -28.87
CA ALA A 582 -4.51 -5.46 -29.55
C ALA A 582 -3.68 -6.36 -28.61
N MET A 583 -3.03 -5.77 -27.60
CA MET A 583 -2.24 -6.51 -26.60
C MET A 583 -3.10 -7.35 -25.66
N PHE A 584 -4.35 -6.93 -25.38
CA PHE A 584 -5.21 -7.53 -24.36
C PHE A 584 -6.55 -8.09 -24.90
N GLN A 585 -6.72 -8.23 -26.23
CA GLN A 585 -7.96 -8.66 -26.90
C GLN A 585 -8.23 -10.18 -26.91
N GLY A 586 -7.40 -11.00 -26.27
CA GLY A 586 -7.62 -12.44 -26.18
C GLY A 586 -8.68 -12.82 -25.14
N ASP A 587 -9.82 -13.37 -25.57
CA ASP A 587 -10.66 -14.18 -24.69
C ASP A 587 -9.85 -15.41 -24.26
N GLY A 588 -9.27 -15.37 -23.07
CA GLY A 588 -8.46 -16.47 -22.54
C GLY A 588 -6.96 -16.24 -22.63
N VAL A 589 -6.49 -15.03 -22.35
CA VAL A 589 -5.33 -14.97 -21.47
C VAL A 589 -5.91 -15.09 -20.07
N GLU A 590 -6.08 -16.31 -19.56
CA GLU A 590 -6.08 -16.43 -18.11
C GLU A 590 -4.79 -15.74 -17.64
N ALA A 591 -4.87 -15.03 -16.52
CA ALA A 591 -3.70 -14.44 -15.90
C ALA A 591 -2.53 -15.45 -15.75
N ASP A 592 -2.84 -16.74 -15.84
CA ASP A 592 -1.94 -17.88 -15.73
C ASP A 592 -1.27 -18.28 -17.06
N ASP A 593 -1.74 -17.79 -18.22
CA ASP A 593 -1.18 -18.14 -19.55
C ASP A 593 -0.04 -17.20 -20.00
N LEU A 594 0.23 -16.10 -19.27
CA LEU A 594 1.40 -15.23 -19.50
C LEU A 594 2.58 -15.65 -18.61
N GLY A 595 3.05 -16.88 -18.83
CA GLY A 595 4.39 -17.36 -18.45
C GLY A 595 4.54 -17.91 -17.03
N ASP A 596 4.63 -19.24 -16.95
CA ASP A 596 5.45 -19.96 -15.95
C ASP A 596 6.95 -19.67 -16.15
#